data_AF-A0A261F169-F1
#
_entry.id   AF-A0A261F169-F1
#
_cell.length_a   1.000
_cell.length_b   1.000
_cell.length_c   1.000
_cell.angle_alpha   90.00
_cell.angle_beta   90.00
_cell.angle_gamma   90.00
#
_symmetry.space_group_name_H-M   'P 1'
#
loop_
_entity.id
_entity.type
_entity.pdbx_description
1 polymer ?
#
loop_
_entity_poly.entity_id
_entity_poly.type
_entity_poly.pdbx_seq_one_letter_code
_entity_poly.pdbx_strand_id
1 'polypeptide(L)'
;MVFGLVDRICDFVIDLYILALILRCVFDWIDVLSRKPLSGSLVGIRDFIYTITEPPLRALRRVFPPIPMGRVYFDTSFIILWIALGLLQWLL
;
A
#
# COMPACT_ATOMS: atom_id res chain seq x y z
N MET A 1 -2.64 -32.26 0.42
CA MET A 1 -2.34 -31.64 -0.90
C MET A 1 -3.15 -30.38 -1.14
N VAL A 2 -4.46 -30.37 -0.86
CA VAL A 2 -5.33 -29.17 -1.03
C VAL A 2 -5.02 -28.04 -0.04
N PHE A 3 -4.77 -28.34 1.24
CA PHE A 3 -4.44 -27.33 2.26
C PHE A 3 -3.24 -26.46 1.85
N GLY A 4 -2.12 -27.07 1.46
CA GLY A 4 -0.95 -26.32 0.96
C GLY A 4 -1.12 -25.61 -0.39
N LEU A 5 -2.22 -25.80 -1.12
CA LEU A 5 -2.54 -24.98 -2.29
C LEU A 5 -3.23 -23.68 -1.88
N VAL A 6 -4.14 -23.76 -0.90
CA VAL A 6 -4.87 -22.59 -0.38
C VAL A 6 -3.89 -21.62 0.27
N ASP A 7 -2.98 -22.12 1.10
CA ASP A 7 -1.98 -21.30 1.79
C ASP A 7 -1.11 -20.54 0.79
N ARG A 8 -0.63 -21.20 -0.28
CA ARG A 8 0.15 -20.57 -1.35
C ARG A 8 -0.60 -19.49 -2.12
N ILE A 9 -1.90 -19.70 -2.36
CA ILE A 9 -2.72 -18.70 -3.04
C ILE A 9 -2.92 -17.49 -2.13
N CYS A 10 -3.16 -17.71 -0.84
CA CYS A 10 -3.25 -16.64 0.16
C CYS A 10 -1.95 -15.84 0.22
N ASP A 11 -0.80 -16.50 0.34
CA ASP A 11 0.51 -15.86 0.36
C ASP A 11 0.74 -15.03 -0.91
N PHE A 12 0.46 -15.61 -2.08
CA PHE A 12 0.62 -14.90 -3.35
C PHE A 12 -0.24 -13.63 -3.43
N VAL A 13 -1.49 -13.69 -2.93
CA VAL A 13 -2.38 -12.52 -2.91
C VAL A 13 -1.88 -11.47 -1.92
N ILE A 14 -1.39 -11.89 -0.75
CA ILE A 14 -0.80 -10.99 0.24
C ILE A 14 0.43 -10.30 -0.33
N ASP A 15 1.34 -11.05 -0.96
CA ASP A 15 2.54 -10.52 -1.60
C ASP A 15 2.20 -9.51 -2.71
N LEU A 16 1.21 -9.82 -3.54
CA LEU A 16 0.74 -8.92 -4.59
C LEU A 16 0.17 -7.62 -4.00
N TYR A 17 -0.54 -7.72 -2.89
CA TYR A 17 -1.08 -6.55 -2.20
C TYR A 17 0.01 -5.72 -1.51
N ILE A 18 1.01 -6.37 -0.90
CA ILE A 18 2.21 -5.71 -0.38
C ILE A 18 2.94 -4.96 -1.49
N LEU A 19 3.10 -5.57 -2.66
CA LEU A 19 3.69 -4.90 -3.83
C LEU A 19 2.88 -3.66 -4.23
N ALA A 20 1.55 -3.74 -4.27
CA ALA A 20 0.70 -2.60 -4.57
C ALA A 20 0.86 -1.47 -3.54
N LEU A 21 0.97 -1.81 -2.25
CA LEU A 21 1.27 -0.83 -1.21
C LEU A 21 2.63 -0.17 -1.43
N ILE A 22 3.67 -0.93 -1.75
CA ILE A 22 5.01 -0.38 -2.02
C ILE A 22 4.97 0.57 -3.22
N LEU A 23 4.29 0.18 -4.30
CA LEU A 23 4.11 1.05 -5.47
C LEU A 23 3.37 2.34 -5.11
N ARG A 24 2.31 2.26 -4.30
CA ARG A 24 1.61 3.45 -3.79
C ARG A 24 2.59 4.37 -3.07
N CYS A 25 3.40 3.84 -2.16
CA CYS A 25 4.41 4.61 -1.44
C CYS A 25 5.37 5.30 -2.42
N VAL A 26 5.89 4.56 -3.41
CA VAL A 26 6.75 5.14 -4.47
C VAL A 26 6.05 6.30 -5.20
N PHE A 27 4.78 6.14 -5.58
CA PHE A 27 4.01 7.22 -6.22
C PHE A 27 3.80 8.43 -5.30
N ASP A 28 3.52 8.22 -4.01
CA ASP A 28 3.42 9.30 -3.02
C ASP A 28 4.75 10.09 -2.96
N TRP A 29 5.89 9.40 -2.97
CA TRP A 29 7.20 10.05 -3.03
C TRP A 29 7.46 10.76 -4.36
N ILE A 30 7.05 10.20 -5.48
CA ILE A 30 7.16 10.86 -6.78
C ILE A 30 6.35 12.15 -6.78
N ASP A 31 5.11 12.14 -6.27
CA ASP A 31 4.25 13.32 -6.22
C ASP A 31 4.83 14.42 -5.29
N VAL A 32 5.49 14.03 -4.19
CA VAL A 32 6.17 14.96 -3.27
C VAL A 32 7.47 15.53 -3.84
N LEU A 33 8.29 14.70 -4.48
CA LEU A 33 9.63 15.07 -4.95
C LEU A 33 9.61 15.68 -6.36
N SER A 34 8.62 15.33 -7.18
CA SER A 34 8.52 15.85 -8.54
C SER A 34 7.97 17.26 -8.55
N ARG A 35 8.62 18.14 -9.32
CA ARG A 35 8.10 19.49 -9.61
C ARG A 35 7.02 19.49 -10.71
N LYS A 36 6.96 18.42 -11.51
CA LYS A 36 5.98 18.26 -12.59
C LYS A 36 5.06 17.08 -12.28
N PRO A 37 3.74 17.23 -12.42
CA PRO A 37 2.81 16.14 -12.16
C PRO A 37 3.06 14.97 -13.13
N LEU A 38 2.73 13.74 -12.70
CA LEU A 38 2.72 12.59 -13.59
C LEU A 38 1.82 12.86 -14.81
N SER A 39 2.24 12.37 -15.97
CA SER A 39 1.50 12.51 -17.22
C SER A 39 1.45 11.19 -17.99
N GLY A 40 0.41 11.00 -18.80
CA GLY A 40 0.26 9.83 -19.67
C GLY A 40 -0.22 8.58 -18.93
N SER A 41 0.21 7.41 -19.38
CA SER A 41 -0.24 6.10 -18.89
C SER A 41 0.05 5.85 -17.40
N LEU A 42 1.08 6.50 -16.86
CA LEU A 42 1.47 6.37 -15.44
C LEU A 42 0.39 6.88 -14.48
N VAL A 43 -0.43 7.86 -14.89
CA VAL A 43 -1.54 8.38 -14.08
C VAL A 43 -2.59 7.29 -13.86
N GLY A 44 -2.94 6.55 -14.92
CA GLY A 44 -3.91 5.46 -14.80
C GLY A 44 -3.42 4.32 -13.89
N ILE A 45 -2.12 3.99 -13.96
CA ILE A 45 -1.50 2.99 -13.09
C ILE A 45 -1.54 3.46 -11.63
N ARG A 46 -1.14 4.71 -11.37
CA ARG A 46 -1.21 5.30 -10.03
C ARG A 46 -2.64 5.25 -9.50
N ASP A 47 -3.61 5.77 -10.25
CA ASP A 47 -4.99 5.87 -9.78
C ASP A 47 -5.61 4.48 -9.52
N PHE A 48 -5.26 3.48 -10.33
CA PHE A 48 -5.64 2.08 -10.10
C PHE A 48 -5.08 1.54 -8.77
N ILE A 49 -3.79 1.73 -8.53
CA ILE A 49 -3.13 1.30 -7.30
C ILE A 49 -3.73 2.01 -6.08
N TYR A 50 -4.00 3.31 -6.21
CA TYR A 50 -4.61 4.09 -5.13
C TYR A 50 -6.02 3.57 -4.85
N THR A 51 -6.81 3.28 -5.87
CA THR A 51 -8.17 2.74 -5.73
C THR A 51 -8.18 1.43 -4.93
N ILE A 52 -7.23 0.52 -5.19
CA ILE A 52 -7.16 -0.77 -4.48
C ILE A 52 -6.67 -0.59 -3.05
N THR A 53 -5.68 0.29 -2.83
CA THR A 53 -5.02 0.45 -1.53
C THR A 53 -5.73 1.44 -0.59
N GLU A 54 -6.56 2.35 -1.12
CA GLU A 54 -7.23 3.40 -0.34
C GLU A 54 -8.24 2.88 0.70
N PRO A 55 -9.15 1.94 0.40
CA PRO A 55 -10.16 1.50 1.36
C PRO A 55 -9.58 1.02 2.71
N PRO A 56 -8.57 0.12 2.74
CA PRO A 56 -7.97 -0.33 3.99
C PRO A 56 -7.10 0.74 4.64
N LEU A 57 -6.35 1.53 3.87
CA LEU A 57 -5.57 2.64 4.43
C LEU A 57 -6.48 3.69 5.08
N ARG A 58 -7.61 4.01 4.47
CA ARG A 58 -8.59 4.96 5.02
C ARG A 58 -9.20 4.45 6.32
N ALA A 59 -9.46 3.14 6.43
CA ALA A 59 -9.89 2.53 7.68
C ALA A 59 -8.81 2.69 8.77
N LEU A 60 -7.54 2.43 8.43
CA LEU A 60 -6.42 2.60 9.35
C LEU A 60 -6.16 4.05 9.74
N ARG A 61 -6.29 5.00 8.81
CA ARG A 61 -6.10 6.45 9.07
C ARG A 61 -7.06 7.00 10.12
N ARG A 62 -8.19 6.33 10.37
CA ARG A 62 -9.12 6.71 11.46
C ARG A 62 -8.57 6.39 12.84
N VAL A 63 -7.72 5.36 12.94
CA VAL A 63 -7.10 4.91 14.20
C VAL A 63 -5.70 5.51 14.33
N PHE A 64 -4.95 5.53 13.23
CA PHE A 64 -3.57 5.98 13.16
C PHE A 64 -3.47 7.16 12.17
N PRO A 65 -3.74 8.38 12.63
CA PRO A 65 -3.70 9.56 11.76
C PRO A 65 -2.27 9.75 11.19
N PRO A 66 -2.16 10.30 9.97
CA PRO A 66 -0.86 10.56 9.36
C PRO A 66 -0.06 11.55 10.20
N ILE A 67 1.23 11.27 10.37
CA ILE A 67 2.12 12.10 11.18
C ILE A 67 2.61 13.26 10.29
N PRO A 68 2.35 14.53 10.67
CA PRO A 68 2.87 15.66 9.93
C PRO A 68 4.39 15.73 10.09
N MET A 69 5.13 15.68 8.98
CA MET A 69 6.58 15.86 8.91
C MET A 69 6.89 17.21 8.22
N GLY A 70 6.48 18.29 8.87
CA GLY A 70 6.67 19.66 8.38
C GLY A 70 5.73 20.00 7.23
N ARG A 71 6.24 20.00 5.99
CA ARG A 71 5.46 20.35 4.78
C ARG A 71 4.81 19.14 4.12
N VAL A 72 5.15 17.92 4.55
CA VAL A 72 4.66 16.66 3.98
C VAL A 72 4.03 15.83 5.09
N TYR A 73 3.00 15.07 4.77
CA TYR A 73 2.39 14.10 5.68
C TYR A 73 3.00 12.73 5.44
N PHE A 74 3.49 12.08 6.50
CA PHE A 74 3.95 10.71 6.42
C PHE A 74 2.79 9.76 6.67
N ASP A 75 2.43 8.97 5.65
CA ASP A 75 1.34 8.01 5.79
C ASP A 75 1.76 6.82 6.67
N THR A 76 1.50 6.97 7.96
CA THR A 76 1.78 5.92 8.97
C THR A 76 0.90 4.70 8.75
N SER A 77 -0.27 4.86 8.11
CA SER A 77 -1.18 3.74 7.84
C SER A 77 -0.59 2.76 6.84
N PHE A 78 0.23 3.22 5.89
CA PHE A 78 0.94 2.33 4.96
C PHE A 78 1.87 1.36 5.70
N ILE A 79 2.71 1.86 6.62
CA ILE A 79 3.63 1.02 7.39
C ILE A 79 2.86 0.03 8.24
N ILE A 80 1.81 0.49 8.92
CA ILE A 80 1.00 -0.36 9.80
C ILE A 80 0.35 -1.49 8.99
N LEU A 81 -0.20 -1.18 7.81
CA LEU A 81 -0.82 -2.20 6.97
C LEU A 81 0.21 -3.21 6.46
N TRP A 82 1.40 -2.74 6.06
CA TRP A 82 2.49 -3.62 5.64
C TRP A 82 2.93 -4.58 6.75
N ILE A 83 3.10 -4.07 7.98
CA ILE A 83 3.42 -4.91 9.15
C ILE A 83 2.29 -5.90 9.44
N ALA A 84 1.03 -5.46 9.40
CA ALA A 84 -0.11 -6.33 9.66
C ALA A 84 -0.21 -7.49 8.65
N LEU A 85 0.10 -7.23 7.38
CA LEU A 85 0.12 -8.25 6.33
C LEU A 85 1.30 -9.20 6.48
N GLY A 86 2.50 -8.70 6.81
CA GLY A 86 3.65 -9.56 7.10
C GLY A 86 3.41 -10.45 8.32
N LEU A 87 2.71 -9.94 9.34
CA LEU A 87 2.27 -10.76 10.48
C LEU A 87 1.25 -11.82 10.07
N LEU A 88 0.29 -11.46 9.20
CA LEU A 88 -0.69 -12.42 8.69
C LEU A 88 -0.01 -13.55 7.89
N GLN A 89 0.95 -13.20 7.02
CA GLN A 89 1.73 -14.16 6.25
C GLN A 89 2.62 -15.06 7.12
N TRP A 90 3.10 -14.56 8.25
CA TRP A 90 3.86 -15.38 9.20
C TRP A 90 2.99 -16.40 9.96
N LEU A 91 1.69 -16.13 10.10
CA LEU A 91 0.73 -17.00 10.78
C LEU A 91 0.09 -18.06 9.88
N LEU A 92 0.10 -17.81 8.56
CA LEU A 92 -0.32 -18.77 7.53
C LEU A 92 0.80 -19.80 7.29
#